data_AF-A0A963ZYW2-F1
#
_entry.id   AF-A0A963ZYW2-F1
#
_cell.length_a   1.000
_cell.length_b   1.000
_cell.length_c   1.000
_cell.angle_alpha   90.00
_cell.angle_beta   90.00
_cell.angle_gamma   90.00
#
_symmetry.space_group_name_H-M   'P 1'
#
loop_
_entity.id
_entity.type
_entity.pdbx_description
1 polymer ?
#
loop_
_entity_poly.entity_id
_entity_poly.type
_entity_poly.pdbx_seq_one_letter_code
_entity_poly.pdbx_strand_id
1 'polypeptide(L)'
;MKKANVLVIFFLTVAVSAIAQSEFSNCAAAFLGGKIVVDKYTPEGKCVLSQKATGELTVCTADLSPERSVPKDKLEFKVAIRDKNTGTLTMYSGETFVKADIQDIMAKCAPGDHIVLITMAREYALPHNEILVN
;
A
#
# COMPACT_ATOMS: atom_id res chain seq x y z
N MET A 1 -0.87 -26.79 -68.38
CA MET A 1 -0.76 -27.37 -67.02
C MET A 1 0.39 -26.71 -66.28
N LYS A 2 0.09 -26.07 -65.13
CA LYS A 2 0.98 -25.73 -63.99
C LYS A 2 2.16 -24.78 -64.32
N LYS A 3 2.47 -23.76 -63.51
CA LYS A 3 2.76 -23.82 -62.08
C LYS A 3 2.39 -22.48 -61.42
N ALA A 4 1.61 -22.54 -60.34
CA ALA A 4 1.29 -21.39 -59.51
C ALA A 4 2.47 -21.13 -58.56
N ASN A 5 2.92 -19.87 -58.51
CA ASN A 5 3.91 -19.39 -57.55
C ASN A 5 3.28 -19.33 -56.17
N VAL A 6 3.69 -20.22 -55.28
CA VAL A 6 3.28 -20.25 -53.88
C VAL A 6 4.18 -19.29 -53.11
N LEU A 7 3.66 -18.11 -52.77
CA LEU A 7 4.29 -17.16 -51.85
C LEU A 7 3.99 -17.63 -50.42
N VAL A 8 4.97 -18.27 -49.78
CA VAL A 8 4.87 -18.68 -48.36
C VAL A 8 5.22 -17.48 -47.49
N ILE A 9 4.23 -16.90 -46.82
CA ILE A 9 4.42 -15.85 -45.81
C ILE A 9 4.83 -16.53 -44.50
N PHE A 10 6.07 -16.32 -44.09
CA PHE A 10 6.65 -16.80 -42.83
C PHE A 10 6.25 -15.83 -41.70
N PHE A 11 5.25 -16.20 -40.89
CA PHE A 11 4.86 -15.43 -39.71
C PHE A 11 5.88 -15.67 -38.59
N LEU A 12 6.72 -14.66 -38.31
CA LEU A 12 7.65 -14.66 -37.19
C LEU A 12 6.94 -14.06 -35.95
N THR A 13 6.25 -14.88 -35.18
CA THR A 13 5.69 -14.46 -33.88
C THR A 13 6.79 -14.46 -32.83
N VAL A 14 7.49 -13.34 -32.69
CA VAL A 14 8.35 -13.07 -31.53
C VAL A 14 7.43 -12.77 -30.35
N ALA A 15 7.10 -13.80 -29.57
CA ALA A 15 6.51 -13.63 -28.26
C ALA A 15 7.59 -13.01 -27.36
N VAL A 16 7.57 -11.68 -27.22
CA VAL A 16 8.32 -11.00 -26.16
C VAL A 16 7.66 -11.43 -24.86
N SER A 17 8.30 -12.37 -24.15
CA SER A 17 8.00 -12.64 -22.75
C SER A 17 8.36 -11.39 -21.96
N ALA A 18 7.42 -10.45 -21.87
CA ALA A 18 7.47 -9.40 -20.88
C ALA A 18 7.39 -10.11 -19.52
N ILE A 19 8.53 -10.24 -18.84
CA ILE A 19 8.58 -10.62 -17.43
C ILE A 19 7.93 -9.44 -16.71
N ALA A 20 6.61 -9.53 -16.54
CA ALA A 20 5.84 -8.63 -15.72
C ALA A 20 6.36 -8.73 -14.28
N GLN A 21 6.43 -7.55 -13.65
CA GLN A 21 6.79 -7.26 -12.27
C GLN A 21 6.75 -8.49 -11.34
N SER A 22 7.88 -8.79 -10.68
CA SER A 22 7.92 -9.77 -9.60
C SER A 22 6.78 -9.48 -8.62
N GLU A 23 5.89 -10.44 -8.39
CA GLU A 23 4.89 -10.33 -7.34
C GLU A 23 5.60 -10.05 -6.00
N PHE A 24 5.12 -9.07 -5.25
CA PHE A 24 5.60 -8.83 -3.90
C PHE A 24 5.27 -10.06 -3.06
N SER A 25 6.25 -10.91 -2.78
CA SER A 25 6.07 -12.11 -1.95
C SER A 25 5.97 -11.77 -0.46
N ASN A 26 6.35 -10.55 -0.07
CA ASN A 26 6.31 -10.10 1.32
C ASN A 26 5.31 -8.95 1.50
N CYS A 27 4.42 -9.10 2.47
CA CYS A 27 3.40 -8.09 2.81
C CYS A 27 3.74 -7.38 4.12
N ALA A 28 3.45 -6.08 4.14
CA ALA A 28 3.43 -5.24 5.33
C ALA A 28 2.01 -4.75 5.60
N ALA A 29 1.76 -4.38 6.85
CA ALA A 29 0.48 -3.81 7.28
C ALA A 29 0.69 -2.64 8.25
N ALA A 30 -0.29 -1.74 8.29
CA ALA A 30 -0.34 -0.66 9.27
C ALA A 30 -0.95 -1.14 10.59
N PHE A 31 -0.33 -0.74 11.69
CA PHE A 31 -0.80 -1.04 13.05
C PHE A 31 -0.90 0.24 13.86
N LEU A 32 -1.94 0.35 14.68
CA LEU A 32 -2.12 1.40 15.69
C LEU A 32 -2.15 0.76 17.08
N GLY A 33 -1.19 1.11 17.93
CA GLY A 33 -1.08 0.54 19.28
C GLY A 33 -0.94 -1.00 19.25
N GLY A 34 -0.27 -1.54 18.22
CA GLY A 34 -0.07 -2.98 18.03
C GLY A 34 -1.28 -3.74 17.45
N LYS A 35 -2.39 -3.06 17.15
CA LYS A 35 -3.55 -3.65 16.46
C LYS A 35 -3.54 -3.26 15.00
N ILE A 36 -3.85 -4.19 14.10
CA ILE A 36 -3.92 -3.89 12.67
C ILE A 36 -5.01 -2.82 12.41
N VAL A 37 -4.74 -1.88 11.51
CA VAL A 37 -5.66 -0.77 11.20
C VAL A 37 -6.81 -1.22 10.29
N VAL A 38 -6.57 -2.17 9.39
CA VAL A 38 -7.62 -2.68 8.51
C VAL A 38 -8.57 -3.59 9.28
N ASP A 39 -9.87 -3.43 9.05
CA ASP A 39 -10.91 -4.24 9.71
C ASP A 39 -10.87 -5.72 9.29
N LYS A 40 -10.57 -5.98 8.01
CA LYS A 40 -10.45 -7.30 7.42
C LYS A 40 -9.32 -7.27 6.40
N TYR A 41 -8.40 -8.23 6.48
CA TYR A 41 -7.29 -8.33 5.54
C TYR A 41 -7.73 -9.00 4.23
N THR A 42 -8.62 -8.35 3.49
CA THR A 42 -9.06 -8.70 2.12
C THR A 42 -9.08 -7.45 1.24
N PRO A 43 -9.16 -7.56 -0.10
CA PRO A 43 -9.18 -6.39 -0.98
C PRO A 43 -10.27 -5.35 -0.67
N GLU A 44 -11.37 -5.77 -0.03
CA GLU A 44 -12.50 -4.92 0.38
C GLU A 44 -12.34 -4.34 1.80
N GLY A 45 -11.26 -4.70 2.50
CA GLY A 45 -10.94 -4.24 3.83
C GLY A 45 -10.81 -2.72 3.90
N LYS A 46 -11.31 -2.14 4.98
CA LYS A 46 -11.33 -0.70 5.20
C LYS A 46 -10.37 -0.31 6.31
N CYS A 47 -9.55 0.69 6.03
CA CYS A 47 -8.72 1.36 7.02
C CYS A 47 -9.40 2.67 7.39
N VAL A 48 -10.03 2.71 8.56
CA VAL A 48 -10.72 3.90 9.07
C VAL A 48 -10.30 4.13 10.50
N LEU A 49 -9.84 5.34 10.80
CA LEU A 49 -9.54 5.78 12.15
C LEU A 49 -10.38 7.00 12.50
N SER A 50 -10.81 7.08 13.76
CA SER A 50 -11.43 8.31 14.25
C SER A 50 -10.40 9.43 14.32
N GLN A 51 -10.81 10.68 14.10
CA GLN A 51 -9.98 11.86 14.37
C GLN A 51 -9.50 11.94 15.84
N LYS A 52 -10.15 11.21 16.75
CA LYS A 52 -9.78 11.07 18.16
C LYS A 52 -8.90 9.85 18.45
N ALA A 53 -8.43 9.14 17.43
CA ALA A 53 -7.53 8.01 17.60
C ALA A 53 -6.26 8.43 18.35
N THR A 54 -5.74 7.54 19.17
CA THR A 54 -4.53 7.75 19.98
C THR A 54 -3.62 6.55 19.86
N GLY A 55 -2.33 6.77 20.09
CA GLY A 55 -1.32 5.72 20.14
C GLY A 55 -0.30 5.75 19.00
N GLU A 56 0.56 4.74 19.01
CA GLU A 56 1.69 4.64 18.09
C GLU A 56 1.25 3.99 16.77
N LEU A 57 1.40 4.73 15.68
CA LEU A 57 1.24 4.24 14.32
C LEU A 57 2.58 3.65 13.82
N THR A 58 2.53 2.42 13.32
CA THR A 58 3.69 1.70 12.78
C THR A 58 3.32 0.97 11.50
N VAL A 59 4.27 0.82 10.58
CA VAL A 59 4.20 -0.14 9.48
C VAL A 59 5.06 -1.34 9.86
N CYS A 60 4.51 -2.55 9.81
CA CYS A 60 5.22 -3.76 10.19
C CYS A 60 5.13 -4.82 9.10
N THR A 61 6.17 -5.65 8.98
CA THR A 61 6.00 -6.99 8.43
C THR A 61 5.01 -7.74 9.31
N ALA A 62 4.15 -8.55 8.69
CA ALA A 62 3.07 -9.18 9.42
C ALA A 62 2.90 -10.65 9.01
N ASP A 63 2.66 -11.49 10.02
CA ASP A 63 2.04 -12.78 9.79
C ASP A 63 0.54 -12.53 9.65
N LEU A 64 0.06 -12.61 8.41
CA LEU A 64 -1.30 -12.23 8.04
C LEU A 64 -2.05 -13.50 7.70
N SER A 65 -2.91 -13.94 8.62
CA SER A 65 -3.95 -14.92 8.35
C SER A 65 -5.32 -14.26 8.45
N PRO A 66 -6.38 -14.87 7.88
CA PRO A 66 -7.74 -14.38 8.04
C PRO A 66 -8.18 -14.22 9.50
N GLU A 67 -7.60 -14.99 10.43
CA GLU A 67 -7.96 -14.97 11.85
C GLU A 67 -6.97 -14.20 12.73
N ARG A 68 -5.77 -13.89 12.23
CA ARG A 68 -4.71 -13.31 13.05
C ARG A 68 -3.79 -12.39 12.23
N SER A 69 -3.54 -11.20 12.76
CA SER A 69 -2.52 -10.28 12.29
C SER A 69 -1.52 -10.03 13.41
N VAL A 70 -0.33 -10.63 13.31
CA VAL A 70 0.75 -10.41 14.30
C VAL A 70 1.82 -9.52 13.66
N PRO A 71 2.09 -8.32 14.21
CA PRO A 71 3.23 -7.52 13.77
C PRO A 71 4.53 -8.23 14.17
N LYS A 72 5.48 -8.31 13.24
CA LYS A 72 6.82 -8.88 13.47
C LYS A 72 7.86 -7.77 13.57
N ASP A 73 8.35 -7.30 12.43
CA ASP A 73 9.40 -6.29 12.36
C ASP A 73 8.83 -4.95 11.90
N LYS A 74 9.28 -3.86 12.53
CA LYS A 74 8.90 -2.51 12.10
C LYS A 74 9.69 -2.12 10.86
N LEU A 75 9.00 -1.49 9.90
CA LEU A 75 9.58 -0.97 8.68
C LEU A 75 9.65 0.56 8.76
N GLU A 76 10.64 1.13 8.06
CA GLU A 76 10.69 2.56 7.82
C GLU A 76 9.60 2.98 6.82
N PHE A 77 8.92 4.08 7.12
CA PHE A 77 7.86 4.62 6.28
C PHE A 77 7.83 6.15 6.33
N LYS A 78 7.18 6.75 5.33
CA LYS A 78 6.80 8.16 5.31
C LYS A 78 5.29 8.31 5.39
N VAL A 79 4.86 9.50 5.77
CA VAL A 79 3.45 9.86 5.90
C VAL A 79 3.13 11.03 4.96
N ALA A 80 2.05 10.86 4.20
CA ALA A 80 1.43 11.91 3.42
C ALA A 80 -0.05 12.04 3.79
N ILE A 81 -0.64 13.19 3.46
CA ILE A 81 -2.07 13.48 3.64
C ILE A 81 -2.64 13.74 2.25
N ARG A 82 -3.69 13.00 1.90
CA ARG A 82 -4.51 13.23 0.72
C ARG A 82 -5.76 14.00 1.14
N ASP A 83 -5.86 15.25 0.73
CA ASP A 83 -7.03 16.09 1.00
C ASP A 83 -8.27 15.54 0.31
N LYS A 84 -9.38 15.46 1.04
CA LYS A 84 -10.64 14.86 0.55
C LYS A 84 -11.28 15.60 -0.62
N ASN A 85 -11.11 16.92 -0.69
CA ASN A 85 -11.86 17.77 -1.61
C ASN A 85 -11.16 17.84 -2.97
N THR A 86 -9.83 17.87 -2.94
CA THR A 86 -8.97 18.09 -4.10
C THR A 86 -8.22 16.83 -4.53
N GLY A 87 -8.12 15.83 -3.65
CA GLY A 87 -7.28 14.65 -3.86
C GLY A 87 -5.78 14.94 -3.82
N THR A 88 -5.38 16.18 -3.49
CA THR A 88 -3.98 16.61 -3.45
C THR A 88 -3.23 15.83 -2.39
N LEU A 89 -2.14 15.18 -2.78
CA LEU A 89 -1.25 14.47 -1.87
C LEU A 89 -0.13 15.42 -1.43
N THR A 90 0.00 15.61 -0.12
CA THR A 90 1.03 16.44 0.50
C THR A 90 1.80 15.63 1.53
N MET A 91 3.11 15.81 1.62
CA MET A 91 3.88 15.17 2.67
C MET A 91 3.48 15.76 4.02
N TYR A 92 3.17 14.92 5.01
CA TYR A 92 2.96 15.37 6.38
C TYR A 92 4.26 15.99 6.94
N SER A 93 5.39 15.33 6.68
CA SER A 93 6.73 15.84 6.93
C SER A 93 7.73 15.23 5.94
N GLY A 94 8.95 15.78 5.88
CA GLY A 94 10.04 15.20 5.09
C GLY A 94 10.70 13.97 5.74
N GLU A 95 10.38 13.71 7.02
CA GLU A 95 11.04 12.72 7.86
C GLU A 95 10.66 11.29 7.47
N THR A 96 11.55 10.35 7.82
CA THR A 96 11.29 8.92 7.76
C THR A 96 11.04 8.42 9.18
N PHE A 97 9.97 7.67 9.35
CA PHE A 97 9.50 7.16 10.63
C PHE A 97 9.68 5.64 10.70
N VAL A 98 10.03 5.13 11.87
CA VAL A 98 9.78 3.71 12.24
C VAL A 98 8.51 3.61 13.08
N LYS A 99 8.12 4.73 13.70
CA LYS A 99 6.90 4.92 14.47
C LYS A 99 6.52 6.40 14.44
N ALA A 100 5.23 6.68 14.47
CA ALA A 100 4.70 8.04 14.57
C ALA A 100 3.59 8.10 15.61
N ASP A 101 3.45 9.23 16.30
CA ASP A 101 2.26 9.50 17.10
C ASP A 101 1.11 9.85 16.14
N ILE A 102 0.02 9.08 16.19
CA ILE A 102 -1.13 9.33 15.33
C ILE A 102 -1.77 10.69 15.62
N GLN A 103 -1.68 11.19 16.86
CA GLN A 103 -2.31 12.42 17.28
C GLN A 103 -1.70 13.64 16.57
N ASP A 104 -0.38 13.62 16.36
CA ASP A 104 0.34 14.69 15.65
C ASP A 104 -0.06 14.74 14.18
N ILE A 105 -0.24 13.57 13.55
CA ILE A 105 -0.72 13.46 12.16
C ILE A 105 -2.18 13.93 12.09
N MET A 106 -3.04 13.47 13.01
CA MET A 106 -4.46 13.82 13.05
C MET A 106 -4.69 15.32 13.23
N ALA A 107 -3.79 16.02 13.94
CA ALA A 107 -3.84 17.47 14.10
C ALA A 107 -3.69 18.25 12.76
N LYS A 108 -3.24 17.57 11.69
CA LYS A 108 -3.11 18.13 10.34
C LYS A 108 -4.21 17.63 9.38
N CYS A 109 -5.07 16.71 9.81
CA CYS A 109 -6.12 16.15 8.98
C CYS A 109 -7.50 16.70 9.36
N ALA A 110 -8.37 16.86 8.36
CA ALA A 110 -9.80 17.04 8.54
C ALA A 110 -10.55 15.71 8.36
N PRO A 111 -11.77 15.56 8.92
CA PRO A 111 -12.61 14.41 8.62
C PRO A 111 -12.85 14.27 7.11
N GLY A 112 -12.62 13.08 6.59
CA GLY A 112 -12.67 12.72 5.17
C GLY A 112 -11.30 12.67 4.48
N ASP A 113 -10.25 13.26 5.06
CA ASP A 113 -8.90 13.15 4.50
C ASP A 113 -8.36 11.73 4.65
N HIS A 114 -7.36 11.38 3.84
CA HIS A 114 -6.65 10.11 3.97
C HIS A 114 -5.21 10.31 4.43
N ILE A 115 -4.81 9.57 5.46
CA ILE A 115 -3.40 9.38 5.82
C ILE A 115 -2.84 8.30 4.90
N VAL A 116 -1.84 8.64 4.11
CA VAL A 116 -1.19 7.75 3.16
C VAL A 116 0.18 7.35 3.69
N LEU A 117 0.37 6.05 3.90
CA LEU A 117 1.62 5.47 4.35
C LEU A 117 2.46 5.01 3.16
N ILE A 118 3.74 5.32 3.18
CA ILE A 118 4.66 4.99 2.09
C ILE A 118 5.81 4.20 2.69
N THR A 119 5.89 2.90 2.42
CA THR A 119 7.00 2.05 2.87
C THR A 119 8.30 2.44 2.16
N MET A 120 9.41 2.47 2.91
CA MET A 120 10.75 2.68 2.35
C MET A 120 11.45 1.37 1.95
N ALA A 121 10.93 0.23 2.44
CA ALA A 121 11.40 -1.09 2.06
C ALA A 121 10.70 -1.53 0.76
N ARG A 122 11.47 -1.66 -0.33
CA ARG A 122 10.97 -1.92 -1.69
C ARG A 122 10.49 -3.35 -1.89
N GLU A 123 10.95 -4.26 -1.05
CA GLU A 123 10.65 -5.68 -1.09
C GLU A 123 9.31 -6.03 -0.41
N TYR A 124 8.64 -5.05 0.21
CA TYR A 124 7.35 -5.23 0.87
C TYR A 124 6.24 -4.43 0.17
N ALA A 125 5.13 -5.10 -0.12
CA ALA A 125 3.89 -4.41 -0.48
C ALA A 125 3.16 -3.94 0.79
N LEU A 126 2.55 -2.75 0.73
CA LEU A 126 1.61 -2.25 1.74
C LEU A 126 0.25 -2.00 1.07
N PRO A 127 -0.60 -3.03 0.88
CA PRO A 127 -1.83 -2.89 0.11
C PRO A 127 -2.85 -1.93 0.74
N HIS A 128 -2.95 -1.94 2.07
CA HIS A 128 -3.83 -1.09 2.85
C HIS A 128 -3.08 0.14 3.38
N ASN A 129 -2.50 0.91 2.45
CA ASN A 129 -1.65 2.05 2.79
C ASN A 129 -2.40 3.36 3.03
N GLU A 130 -3.67 3.46 2.67
CA GLU A 130 -4.49 4.67 2.89
C GLU A 130 -5.48 4.45 4.02
N ILE A 131 -5.47 5.35 5.00
CA ILE A 131 -6.33 5.32 6.18
C ILE A 131 -7.25 6.54 6.15
N LEU A 132 -8.56 6.31 6.05
CA LEU A 132 -9.56 7.35 6.12
C LEU A 132 -9.67 7.91 7.55
N VAL A 133 -9.68 9.24 7.66
CA VAL A 133 -9.96 9.97 8.90
C VAL A 133 -11.46 10.22 9.01
N ASN A 134 -12.11 9.78 10.09
CA ASN A 134 -13.56 9.94 10.33
C ASN A 134 -13.90 10.64 11.65
#